data_AF-A0AAP6CZY0-F1
#
_entry.id   AF-A0AAP6CZY0-F1
#
_cell.length_a   1.000
_cell.length_b   1.000
_cell.length_c   1.000
_cell.angle_alpha   90.00
_cell.angle_beta   90.00
_cell.angle_gamma   90.00
#
_symmetry.space_group_name_H-M   'P 1'
#
loop_
_entity.id
_entity.type
_entity.pdbx_description
1 polymer ?
#
loop_
_entity_poly.entity_id
_entity_poly.type
_entity_poly.pdbx_seq_one_letter_code
_entity_poly.pdbx_strand_id
1 'polypeptide(L)'
;MSTITAQATNNSDFKKLLSTMKGHLLFGTSHMLPFIVAGGVLLALAVMASGKGAVPADGLLADISNIGIKGLVLFPIILGGFIGYSIADKPALAPAMISSGIMADMGGGFLGCIVAGFIAGGVVFQLKKIPLSANMTALGAYFIYPLLGTLISAGIVLWGIGEPIKIFMASMNEFLASMAGASKVVLGTILGGMTAFDMGGPINKVATLFAQTQVDTQPWLMGGVGIAICTPPLGMALATFLFKKKFTKQEQEAGKAAAIMGSIGIS
;
A
#
# COMPACT_ATOMS: atom_id res chain seq x y z
N MET A 1 -14.13 39.01 20.57
CA MET A 1 -14.75 37.66 20.70
C MET A 1 -14.93 36.94 19.34
N SER A 2 -14.37 37.45 18.22
CA SER A 2 -14.55 36.89 16.87
C SER A 2 -13.32 36.15 16.29
N THR A 3 -12.15 36.26 16.91
CA THR A 3 -10.90 35.62 16.46
C THR A 3 -10.70 34.20 17.01
N ILE A 4 -11.28 33.87 18.16
CA ILE A 4 -11.16 32.54 18.78
C ILE A 4 -12.06 31.51 18.07
N THR A 5 -13.20 31.95 17.53
CA THR A 5 -14.14 31.09 16.80
C THR A 5 -13.63 30.69 15.42
N ALA A 6 -12.90 31.55 14.71
CA ALA A 6 -12.35 31.23 13.37
C ALA A 6 -11.19 30.21 13.42
N GLN A 7 -10.39 30.23 14.49
CA GLN A 7 -9.23 29.34 14.64
C GLN A 7 -9.62 27.92 15.05
N ALA A 8 -10.72 27.76 15.79
CA ALA A 8 -11.28 26.46 16.16
C ALA A 8 -11.94 25.73 14.98
N THR A 9 -12.66 26.45 14.09
CA THR A 9 -13.30 25.87 12.90
C THR A 9 -12.27 25.34 11.90
N ASN A 10 -11.20 26.11 11.66
CA ASN A 10 -10.16 25.78 10.68
C ASN A 10 -9.39 24.49 11.06
N ASN A 11 -9.16 24.27 12.36
CA ASN A 11 -8.50 23.07 12.86
C ASN A 11 -9.41 21.82 12.77
N SER A 12 -10.73 22.01 12.90
CA SER A 12 -11.72 20.93 12.76
C SER A 12 -11.90 20.48 11.31
N ASP A 13 -11.91 21.41 10.35
CA ASP A 13 -12.05 21.12 8.92
C ASP A 13 -10.79 20.45 8.36
N PHE A 14 -9.61 20.92 8.75
CA PHE A 14 -8.34 20.29 8.37
C PHE A 14 -8.25 18.85 8.92
N LYS A 15 -8.60 18.64 10.20
CA LYS A 15 -8.63 17.30 10.80
C LYS A 15 -9.60 16.37 10.09
N LYS A 16 -10.77 16.89 9.67
CA LYS A 16 -11.76 16.15 8.90
C LYS A 16 -11.25 15.79 7.51
N LEU A 17 -10.64 16.73 6.80
CA LEU A 17 -10.01 16.48 5.49
C LEU A 17 -8.93 15.40 5.60
N LEU A 18 -8.04 15.51 6.58
CA LEU A 18 -6.98 14.53 6.82
C LEU A 18 -7.56 13.14 7.11
N SER A 19 -8.63 13.07 7.91
CA SER A 19 -9.33 11.82 8.20
C SER A 19 -9.95 11.20 6.95
N THR A 20 -10.55 12.01 6.07
CA THR A 20 -11.13 11.56 4.80
C THR A 20 -10.06 11.04 3.85
N MET A 21 -8.96 11.78 3.67
CA MET A 21 -7.82 11.37 2.83
C MET A 21 -7.19 10.07 3.34
N LYS A 22 -7.02 9.94 4.67
CA LYS A 22 -6.60 8.69 5.31
C LYS A 22 -7.57 7.55 4.99
N GLY A 23 -8.88 7.82 5.03
CA GLY A 23 -9.91 6.84 4.67
C GLY A 23 -9.73 6.29 3.25
N HIS A 24 -9.54 7.17 2.28
CA HIS A 24 -9.29 6.79 0.88
C HIS A 24 -8.02 5.96 0.71
N LEU A 25 -6.94 6.38 1.36
CA LEU A 25 -5.67 5.63 1.35
C LEU A 25 -5.85 4.22 1.96
N LEU A 26 -6.48 4.13 3.14
CA LEU A 26 -6.73 2.86 3.81
C LEU A 26 -7.63 1.94 2.98
N PHE A 27 -8.61 2.50 2.28
CA PHE A 27 -9.46 1.76 1.36
C PHE A 27 -8.64 1.15 0.23
N GLY A 28 -7.78 1.93 -0.42
CA GLY A 28 -6.83 1.43 -1.43
C GLY A 28 -5.93 0.33 -0.88
N THR A 29 -5.31 0.55 0.28
CA THR A 29 -4.37 -0.43 0.87
C THR A 29 -5.04 -1.77 1.17
N SER A 30 -6.31 -1.76 1.60
CA SER A 30 -7.04 -2.98 1.92
C SER A 30 -7.33 -3.82 0.66
N HIS A 31 -7.55 -3.17 -0.48
CA HIS A 31 -7.86 -3.86 -1.75
C HIS A 31 -6.62 -4.36 -2.50
N MET A 32 -5.43 -3.82 -2.23
CA MET A 32 -4.19 -4.36 -2.80
C MET A 32 -3.67 -5.59 -2.05
N LEU A 33 -4.05 -5.80 -0.78
CA LEU A 33 -3.54 -6.91 0.05
C LEU A 33 -3.67 -8.30 -0.60
N PRO A 34 -4.82 -8.68 -1.20
CA PRO A 34 -4.93 -9.98 -1.88
C PRO A 34 -3.92 -10.18 -3.02
N PHE A 35 -3.55 -9.11 -3.72
CA PHE A 35 -2.57 -9.16 -4.83
C PHE A 35 -1.16 -9.37 -4.30
N ILE A 36 -0.82 -8.75 -3.17
CA ILE A 36 0.48 -8.91 -2.51
C ILE A 36 0.60 -10.31 -1.93
N VAL A 37 -0.45 -10.83 -1.29
CA VAL A 37 -0.45 -12.18 -0.73
C VAL A 37 -0.31 -13.20 -1.86
N ALA A 38 -1.15 -13.14 -2.90
CA ALA A 38 -1.05 -14.07 -4.02
C ALA A 38 0.30 -13.93 -4.75
N GLY A 39 0.73 -12.71 -5.05
CA GLY A 39 1.95 -12.43 -5.80
C GLY A 39 3.22 -12.79 -5.03
N GLY A 40 3.36 -12.22 -3.83
CA GLY A 40 4.54 -12.38 -2.97
C GLY A 40 4.73 -13.82 -2.47
N VAL A 41 3.65 -14.50 -2.06
CA VAL A 41 3.77 -15.89 -1.56
C VAL A 41 4.15 -16.85 -2.68
N LEU A 42 3.53 -16.74 -3.86
CA LEU A 42 3.89 -17.60 -5.01
C LEU A 42 5.34 -17.38 -5.45
N LEU A 43 5.79 -16.12 -5.54
CA LEU A 43 7.17 -15.80 -5.85
C LEU A 43 8.13 -16.37 -4.80
N ALA A 44 7.84 -16.16 -3.52
CA ALA A 44 8.67 -16.66 -2.43
C ALA A 44 8.78 -18.19 -2.43
N LEU A 45 7.66 -18.90 -2.60
CA LEU A 45 7.65 -20.37 -2.65
C LEU A 45 8.43 -20.91 -3.85
N ALA A 46 8.30 -20.28 -5.02
CA ALA A 46 9.04 -20.70 -6.20
C ALA A 46 10.56 -20.49 -6.05
N VAL A 47 10.97 -19.34 -5.51
CA VAL A 47 12.37 -19.04 -5.20
C VAL A 47 12.91 -20.01 -4.16
N MET A 48 12.18 -20.24 -3.06
CA MET A 48 12.58 -21.19 -2.01
C MET A 48 12.72 -22.62 -2.55
N ALA A 49 11.75 -23.09 -3.34
CA ALA A 49 11.78 -24.43 -3.94
C ALA A 49 12.92 -24.61 -4.95
N SER A 50 13.40 -23.52 -5.56
CA SER A 50 14.53 -23.56 -6.48
C SER A 50 15.89 -23.79 -5.80
N GLY A 51 15.96 -23.57 -4.48
CA GLY A 51 17.20 -23.66 -3.70
C GLY A 51 18.23 -22.56 -4.02
N LYS A 52 17.88 -21.59 -4.89
CA LYS A 52 18.73 -20.44 -5.25
C LYS A 52 18.07 -19.16 -4.72
N GLY A 53 18.88 -18.20 -4.26
CA GLY A 53 18.41 -16.87 -3.85
C GLY A 53 18.04 -15.96 -5.02
N ALA A 54 17.49 -16.52 -6.10
CA ALA A 54 17.17 -15.82 -7.33
C ALA A 54 15.93 -16.42 -7.97
N VAL A 55 15.25 -15.62 -8.79
CA VAL A 55 14.10 -16.09 -9.58
C VAL A 55 14.57 -17.21 -10.53
N PRO A 56 13.89 -18.37 -10.54
CA PRO A 56 14.20 -19.46 -11.47
C PRO A 56 14.13 -18.99 -12.93
N ALA A 57 15.09 -19.42 -13.76
CA ALA A 57 15.19 -18.97 -15.14
C ALA A 57 14.20 -19.70 -16.07
N ASP A 58 13.91 -20.97 -15.81
CA ASP A 58 13.14 -21.85 -16.67
C ASP A 58 12.31 -22.89 -15.91
N GLY A 59 11.35 -23.49 -16.62
CA GLY A 59 10.47 -24.54 -16.11
C GLY A 59 9.35 -24.05 -15.19
N LEU A 60 8.69 -25.01 -14.53
CA LEU A 60 7.48 -24.77 -13.73
C LEU A 60 7.68 -23.71 -12.63
N LEU A 61 8.84 -23.69 -11.96
CA LEU A 61 9.12 -22.72 -10.90
C LEU A 61 9.30 -21.29 -11.45
N ALA A 62 9.80 -21.15 -12.68
CA ALA A 62 9.88 -19.87 -13.36
C ALA A 62 8.47 -19.37 -13.72
N ASP A 63 7.59 -20.27 -14.20
CA ASP A 63 6.18 -19.93 -14.47
C ASP A 63 5.44 -19.50 -13.21
N ILE A 64 5.63 -20.21 -12.08
CA ILE A 64 5.04 -19.83 -10.78
C ILE A 64 5.58 -18.47 -10.32
N SER A 65 6.88 -18.23 -10.50
CA SER A 65 7.49 -16.93 -10.19
C SER A 65 6.91 -15.81 -11.05
N ASN A 66 6.68 -16.06 -12.33
CA ASN A 66 6.04 -15.10 -13.24
C ASN A 66 4.61 -14.76 -12.80
N ILE A 67 3.83 -15.75 -12.36
CA ILE A 67 2.50 -15.50 -11.77
C ILE A 67 2.65 -14.59 -10.55
N GLY A 68 3.62 -14.87 -9.67
CA GLY A 68 3.93 -14.07 -8.50
C GLY A 68 4.26 -12.62 -8.84
N ILE A 69 5.19 -12.42 -9.78
CA ILE A 69 5.64 -11.11 -10.26
C ILE A 69 4.48 -10.32 -10.87
N LYS A 70 3.58 -10.95 -11.63
CA LYS A 70 2.40 -10.25 -12.16
C LYS A 70 1.50 -9.71 -11.05
N GLY A 71 1.29 -10.46 -9.98
CA GLY A 71 0.59 -9.98 -8.79
C GLY A 71 1.29 -8.77 -8.16
N LEU A 72 2.62 -8.81 -8.09
CA LEU A 72 3.41 -7.72 -7.54
C LEU A 72 3.41 -6.45 -8.42
N VAL A 73 3.43 -6.59 -9.74
CA VAL A 73 3.30 -5.43 -10.65
C VAL A 73 1.93 -4.76 -10.52
N LEU A 74 0.88 -5.54 -10.26
CA LEU A 74 -0.48 -5.01 -10.18
C LEU A 74 -0.79 -4.31 -8.85
N PHE A 75 -0.15 -4.67 -7.73
CA PHE A 75 -0.60 -4.15 -6.43
C PHE A 75 -0.55 -2.60 -6.31
N PRO A 76 0.46 -1.86 -6.82
CA PRO A 76 0.46 -0.40 -6.76
C PRO A 76 -0.62 0.21 -7.64
N ILE A 77 -0.90 -0.43 -8.79
CA ILE A 77 -1.96 -0.01 -9.73
C ILE A 77 -3.34 -0.20 -9.09
N ILE A 78 -3.55 -1.35 -8.44
CA ILE A 78 -4.77 -1.66 -7.70
C ILE A 78 -4.97 -0.67 -6.55
N LEU A 79 -3.92 -0.37 -5.78
CA LEU A 79 -3.96 0.65 -4.74
C LEU A 79 -4.48 2.00 -5.28
N GLY A 80 -3.83 2.55 -6.31
CA GLY A 80 -4.21 3.83 -6.90
C GLY A 80 -5.63 3.79 -7.47
N GLY A 81 -5.98 2.69 -8.14
CA GLY A 81 -7.32 2.40 -8.64
C GLY A 81 -8.41 2.48 -7.56
N PHE A 82 -8.20 1.82 -6.43
CA PHE A 82 -9.17 1.80 -5.33
C PHE A 82 -9.17 3.08 -4.49
N ILE A 83 -8.06 3.84 -4.45
CA ILE A 83 -8.08 5.23 -3.95
C ILE A 83 -9.04 6.06 -4.80
N GLY A 84 -8.87 6.05 -6.13
CA GLY A 84 -9.76 6.78 -7.05
C GLY A 84 -11.21 6.34 -6.93
N TYR A 85 -11.45 5.03 -6.87
CA TYR A 85 -12.77 4.44 -6.65
C TYR A 85 -13.41 4.95 -5.35
N SER A 86 -12.66 5.02 -4.25
CA SER A 86 -13.19 5.48 -2.97
C SER A 86 -13.60 6.96 -2.97
N ILE A 87 -13.10 7.76 -3.93
CA ILE A 87 -13.38 9.19 -4.05
C ILE A 87 -14.57 9.45 -4.98
N ALA A 88 -14.67 8.74 -6.10
CA ALA A 88 -15.67 9.04 -7.14
C ALA A 88 -16.39 7.81 -7.72
N ASP A 89 -16.35 6.68 -7.01
CA ASP A 89 -16.98 5.40 -7.34
C ASP A 89 -16.40 4.74 -8.62
N LYS A 90 -17.17 3.80 -9.18
CA LYS A 90 -16.85 3.00 -10.38
C LYS A 90 -16.30 3.81 -11.57
N PRO A 91 -16.79 5.03 -11.91
CA PRO A 91 -16.26 5.78 -13.05
C PRO A 91 -14.79 6.21 -12.91
N ALA A 92 -14.27 6.29 -11.69
CA ALA A 92 -12.87 6.65 -11.45
C ALA A 92 -11.88 5.49 -11.54
N LEU A 93 -12.38 4.24 -11.60
CA LEU A 93 -11.53 3.06 -11.57
C LEU A 93 -10.51 3.04 -12.73
N ALA A 94 -10.99 3.21 -13.97
CA ALA A 94 -10.13 3.21 -15.15
C ALA A 94 -9.16 4.42 -15.17
N PRO A 95 -9.62 5.67 -14.97
CA PRO A 95 -8.71 6.82 -14.84
C PRO A 95 -7.59 6.60 -13.82
N ALA A 96 -7.94 6.09 -12.63
CA ALA A 96 -6.98 5.91 -11.56
C ALA A 96 -6.00 4.76 -11.83
N MET A 97 -6.47 3.62 -12.32
CA MET A 97 -5.59 2.50 -12.65
C MET A 97 -4.65 2.82 -13.82
N ILE A 98 -5.15 3.47 -14.87
CA ILE A 98 -4.32 3.85 -16.03
C ILE A 98 -3.27 4.87 -15.63
N SER A 99 -3.65 5.93 -14.89
CA SER A 99 -2.69 6.93 -14.40
C SER A 99 -1.67 6.33 -13.43
N SER A 100 -2.08 5.37 -12.59
CA SER A 100 -1.16 4.67 -11.69
C SER A 100 -0.22 3.73 -12.45
N GLY A 101 -0.70 3.03 -13.47
CA GLY A 101 0.12 2.19 -14.35
C GLY A 101 1.19 3.01 -15.08
N ILE A 102 0.80 4.13 -15.67
CA ILE A 102 1.74 5.07 -16.28
C ILE A 102 2.79 5.53 -15.27
N MET A 103 2.37 5.89 -14.06
CA MET A 103 3.30 6.33 -13.03
C MET A 103 4.27 5.22 -12.60
N ALA A 104 3.79 3.98 -12.49
CA ALA A 104 4.64 2.82 -12.23
C ALA A 104 5.68 2.63 -13.35
N ASP A 105 5.26 2.70 -14.61
CA ASP A 105 6.13 2.56 -15.78
C ASP A 105 7.18 3.68 -15.86
N MET A 106 6.83 4.90 -15.42
CA MET A 106 7.76 6.04 -15.34
C MET A 106 8.79 5.91 -14.20
N GLY A 107 8.67 4.92 -13.32
CA GLY A 107 9.53 4.79 -12.13
C GLY A 107 9.10 5.66 -10.95
N GLY A 108 7.86 6.17 -10.95
CA GLY A 108 7.26 6.88 -9.82
C GLY A 108 6.91 5.96 -8.64
N GLY A 109 7.07 4.64 -8.81
CA GLY A 109 6.89 3.63 -7.78
C GLY A 109 5.51 3.70 -7.11
N PHE A 110 5.44 3.14 -5.90
CA PHE A 110 4.18 3.07 -5.16
C PHE A 110 3.64 4.44 -4.74
N LEU A 111 4.50 5.37 -4.31
CA LEU A 111 4.08 6.71 -3.90
C LEU A 111 3.46 7.47 -5.07
N GLY A 112 4.05 7.37 -6.25
CA GLY A 112 3.47 7.93 -7.45
C GLY A 112 2.09 7.34 -7.75
N CYS A 113 1.89 6.03 -7.57
CA CYS A 113 0.58 5.40 -7.75
C CYS A 113 -0.47 5.92 -6.77
N ILE A 114 -0.10 6.19 -5.51
CA ILE A 114 -0.98 6.86 -4.53
C ILE A 114 -1.42 8.22 -5.07
N VAL A 115 -0.45 9.05 -5.47
CA VAL A 115 -0.71 10.41 -5.94
C VAL A 115 -1.58 10.39 -7.20
N ALA A 116 -1.29 9.51 -8.15
CA ALA A 116 -2.08 9.30 -9.36
C ALA A 116 -3.52 8.89 -9.03
N GLY A 117 -3.72 7.99 -8.06
CA GLY A 117 -5.04 7.58 -7.59
C GLY A 117 -5.86 8.74 -7.01
N PHE A 118 -5.26 9.59 -6.16
CA PHE A 118 -5.92 10.77 -5.63
C PHE A 118 -6.27 11.80 -6.71
N ILE A 119 -5.37 12.02 -7.66
CA ILE A 119 -5.58 12.95 -8.77
C ILE A 119 -6.72 12.47 -9.65
N ALA A 120 -6.70 11.21 -10.08
CA ALA A 120 -7.75 10.65 -10.91
C ALA A 120 -9.11 10.64 -10.19
N GLY A 121 -9.14 10.28 -8.91
CA GLY A 121 -10.35 10.35 -8.09
C GLY A 121 -10.90 11.78 -8.00
N GLY A 122 -10.04 12.76 -7.74
CA GLY A 122 -10.40 14.18 -7.70
C GLY A 122 -10.89 14.71 -9.04
N VAL A 123 -10.20 14.39 -10.14
CA VAL A 123 -10.60 14.78 -11.51
C VAL A 123 -12.00 14.25 -11.82
N VAL A 124 -12.24 12.96 -11.59
CA VAL A 124 -13.55 12.36 -11.88
C VAL A 124 -14.64 12.88 -10.95
N PHE A 125 -14.32 13.13 -9.68
CA PHE A 125 -15.23 13.79 -8.75
C PHE A 125 -15.68 15.17 -9.27
N GLN A 126 -14.77 15.94 -9.86
CA GLN A 126 -15.08 17.24 -10.45
C GLN A 126 -15.88 17.09 -11.76
N LEU A 127 -15.56 16.10 -12.60
CA LEU A 127 -16.34 15.82 -13.82
C LEU A 127 -17.79 15.41 -13.51
N LYS A 128 -18.03 14.68 -12.41
CA LYS A 128 -19.38 14.31 -11.95
C LYS A 128 -20.25 15.51 -11.55
N LYS A 129 -19.67 16.68 -11.31
CA LYS A 129 -20.43 17.92 -11.03
C LYS A 129 -21.03 18.56 -12.28
N ILE A 130 -20.60 18.15 -13.48
CA ILE A 130 -21.17 18.62 -14.73
C ILE A 130 -22.55 17.97 -14.88
N PRO A 131 -23.64 18.75 -14.94
CA PRO A 131 -24.99 18.20 -14.97
C PRO A 131 -25.22 17.44 -16.28
N LEU A 132 -25.56 16.16 -16.16
CA LEU A 132 -26.03 15.33 -17.27
C LEU A 132 -27.56 15.20 -17.18
N SER A 133 -28.24 15.20 -18.31
CA SER A 133 -29.67 14.89 -18.35
C SER A 133 -29.92 13.46 -17.85
N ALA A 134 -31.11 13.17 -17.32
CA ALA A 134 -31.44 11.87 -16.75
C ALA A 134 -31.14 10.69 -17.70
N ASN A 135 -31.36 10.89 -19.01
CA ASN A 135 -31.13 9.90 -20.06
C ASN A 135 -29.64 9.67 -20.37
N MET A 136 -28.76 10.58 -19.95
CA MET A 136 -27.31 10.52 -20.22
C MET A 136 -26.49 10.05 -19.02
N THR A 137 -27.12 9.75 -17.88
CA THR A 137 -26.42 9.30 -16.67
C THR A 137 -25.59 8.03 -16.90
N ALA A 138 -26.13 7.06 -17.66
CA ALA A 138 -25.40 5.85 -18.05
C ALA A 138 -24.23 6.16 -18.99
N LEU A 139 -24.44 7.01 -20.00
CA LEU A 139 -23.39 7.48 -20.91
C LEU A 139 -22.26 8.19 -20.13
N GLY A 140 -22.64 8.98 -19.13
CA GLY A 140 -21.72 9.62 -18.18
C GLY A 140 -20.81 8.62 -17.49
N ALA A 141 -21.42 7.69 -16.75
CA ALA A 141 -20.70 6.75 -15.89
C ALA A 141 -19.82 5.75 -16.63
N TYR A 142 -20.25 5.29 -17.81
CA TYR A 142 -19.55 4.23 -18.56
C TYR A 142 -18.62 4.75 -19.65
N PHE A 143 -18.85 5.98 -20.16
CA PHE A 143 -18.09 6.50 -21.29
C PHE A 143 -17.43 7.85 -20.98
N ILE A 144 -18.22 8.88 -20.65
CA ILE A 144 -17.71 10.26 -20.56
C ILE A 144 -16.71 10.40 -19.41
N TYR A 145 -17.09 10.00 -18.19
CA TYR A 145 -16.21 10.18 -17.03
C TYR A 145 -14.96 9.30 -17.09
N PRO A 146 -15.03 8.00 -17.46
CA PRO A 146 -13.81 7.22 -17.65
C PRO A 146 -12.91 7.78 -18.75
N LEU A 147 -13.45 8.22 -19.89
CA LEU A 147 -12.66 8.71 -21.01
C LEU A 147 -11.98 10.06 -20.70
N LEU A 148 -12.77 11.07 -20.33
CA LEU A 148 -12.24 12.40 -20.02
C LEU A 148 -11.42 12.38 -18.73
N GLY A 149 -11.87 11.61 -17.73
CA GLY A 149 -11.14 11.40 -16.49
C GLY A 149 -9.76 10.86 -16.76
N THR A 150 -9.65 9.81 -17.59
CA THR A 150 -8.35 9.21 -17.96
C THR A 150 -7.47 10.21 -18.72
N LEU A 151 -8.03 10.89 -19.73
CA LEU A 151 -7.25 11.86 -20.52
C LEU A 151 -6.65 12.96 -19.63
N ILE A 152 -7.45 13.51 -18.72
CA ILE A 152 -7.02 14.58 -17.83
C ILE A 152 -6.06 14.04 -16.76
N SER A 153 -6.40 12.94 -16.07
CA SER A 153 -5.56 12.41 -14.99
C SER A 153 -4.24 11.86 -15.49
N ALA A 154 -4.24 11.11 -16.60
CA ALA A 154 -3.02 10.62 -17.24
C ALA A 154 -2.21 11.77 -17.84
N GLY A 155 -2.86 12.78 -18.42
CA GLY A 155 -2.18 14.00 -18.90
C GLY A 155 -1.47 14.76 -17.78
N ILE A 156 -2.12 14.92 -16.62
CA ILE A 156 -1.50 15.53 -15.42
C ILE A 156 -0.27 14.72 -14.97
N VAL A 157 -0.36 13.40 -14.96
CA VAL A 157 0.75 12.52 -14.59
C VAL A 157 1.89 12.61 -15.62
N LEU A 158 1.61 12.41 -16.91
CA LEU A 158 2.62 12.36 -17.96
C LEU A 158 3.33 13.70 -18.16
N TRP A 159 2.58 14.80 -18.20
CA TRP A 159 3.08 16.10 -18.65
C TRP A 159 3.34 17.08 -17.51
N GLY A 160 2.86 16.76 -16.30
CA GLY A 160 3.00 17.62 -15.13
C GLY A 160 3.89 17.02 -14.05
N ILE A 161 3.33 16.10 -13.28
CA ILE A 161 3.90 15.69 -11.98
C ILE A 161 4.75 14.42 -12.02
N GLY A 162 4.72 13.65 -13.11
CA GLY A 162 5.37 12.35 -13.22
C GLY A 162 6.89 12.43 -13.06
N GLU A 163 7.55 13.33 -13.81
CA GLU A 163 9.00 13.48 -13.72
C GLU A 163 9.46 13.99 -12.33
N PRO A 164 8.84 15.03 -11.72
CA PRO A 164 9.16 15.41 -10.34
C PRO A 164 9.04 14.27 -9.32
N ILE A 165 7.99 13.44 -9.43
CA ILE A 165 7.77 12.30 -8.52
C ILE A 165 8.83 11.22 -8.74
N LYS A 166 9.14 10.89 -9.99
CA LYS A 166 10.21 9.95 -10.32
C LYS A 166 11.56 10.40 -9.77
N ILE A 167 11.93 11.67 -9.93
CA ILE A 167 13.18 12.23 -9.37
C ILE A 167 13.18 12.10 -7.84
N PHE A 168 12.06 12.45 -7.20
CA PHE A 168 11.91 12.30 -5.75
C PHE A 168 12.08 10.85 -5.30
N MET A 169 11.45 9.90 -6.01
CA MET A 169 11.56 8.47 -5.70
C MET A 169 12.98 7.95 -5.92
N ALA A 170 13.65 8.37 -7.01
CA ALA A 170 15.04 8.03 -7.25
C ALA A 170 15.95 8.55 -6.13
N SER A 171 15.80 9.82 -5.73
CA SER A 171 16.56 10.42 -4.62
C SER A 171 16.32 9.70 -3.30
N MET A 172 15.08 9.32 -2.99
CA MET A 172 14.76 8.55 -1.81
C MET A 172 15.41 7.16 -1.84
N ASN A 173 15.38 6.49 -3.00
CA ASN A 173 16.01 5.19 -3.18
C ASN A 173 17.54 5.28 -3.06
N GLU A 174 18.17 6.30 -3.62
CA GLU A 174 19.61 6.57 -3.48
C GLU A 174 19.98 6.84 -2.02
N PHE A 175 19.18 7.66 -1.32
CA PHE A 175 19.37 7.92 0.10
C PHE A 175 19.33 6.61 0.91
N LEU A 176 18.30 5.79 0.71
CA LEU A 176 18.18 4.49 1.39
C LEU A 176 19.30 3.51 1.00
N ALA A 177 19.73 3.51 -0.27
CA ALA A 177 20.83 2.67 -0.75
C ALA A 177 22.17 3.08 -0.12
N SER A 178 22.39 4.39 0.07
CA SER A 178 23.59 4.94 0.69
C SER A 178 23.72 4.62 2.19
N MET A 179 22.64 4.13 2.82
CA MET A 179 22.66 3.73 4.22
C MET A 179 23.59 2.54 4.44
N ALA A 180 24.65 2.76 5.21
CA ALA A 180 25.59 1.72 5.66
C ALA A 180 25.48 1.47 7.18
N GLY A 181 25.68 0.21 7.57
CA GLY A 181 25.87 -0.22 8.96
C GLY A 181 24.85 0.32 9.96
N ALA A 182 25.30 1.20 10.85
CA ALA A 182 24.51 1.74 11.96
C ALA A 182 23.20 2.43 11.52
N SER A 183 23.20 3.10 10.37
CA SER A 183 22.00 3.78 9.86
C SER A 183 20.85 2.81 9.53
N LYS A 184 21.17 1.64 8.94
CA LYS A 184 20.19 0.57 8.67
C LYS A 184 19.64 -0.03 9.96
N VAL A 185 20.50 -0.19 10.98
CA VAL A 185 20.08 -0.69 12.29
C VAL A 185 19.11 0.28 12.97
N VAL A 186 19.41 1.59 12.93
CA VAL A 186 18.51 2.61 13.50
C VAL A 186 17.16 2.60 12.78
N LEU A 187 17.15 2.64 11.45
CA LEU A 187 15.89 2.60 10.69
C LEU A 187 15.11 1.31 10.92
N GLY A 188 15.79 0.16 10.93
CA GLY A 188 15.18 -1.13 11.26
C GLY A 188 14.59 -1.16 12.67
N THR A 189 15.27 -0.55 13.65
CA THR A 189 14.78 -0.45 15.04
C THR A 189 13.53 0.43 15.11
N ILE A 190 13.51 1.56 14.41
CA ILE A 190 12.35 2.46 14.36
C ILE A 190 11.17 1.75 13.72
N LEU A 191 11.36 1.18 12.51
CA LEU A 191 10.29 0.50 11.79
C LEU A 191 9.80 -0.75 12.52
N GLY A 192 10.70 -1.53 13.10
CA GLY A 192 10.34 -2.69 13.92
C GLY A 192 9.59 -2.30 15.19
N GLY A 193 10.02 -1.23 15.86
CA GLY A 193 9.33 -0.65 17.01
C GLY A 193 7.93 -0.17 16.65
N MET A 194 7.77 0.57 15.56
CA MET A 194 6.46 1.01 15.05
C MET A 194 5.55 -0.17 14.71
N THR A 195 6.08 -1.19 14.05
CA THR A 195 5.36 -2.40 13.66
C THR A 195 4.85 -3.18 14.87
N ALA A 196 5.67 -3.29 15.91
CA ALA A 196 5.33 -4.02 17.13
C ALA A 196 4.46 -3.21 18.12
N PHE A 197 4.41 -1.87 17.98
CA PHE A 197 3.81 -0.98 18.98
C PHE A 197 2.31 -1.21 19.19
N ASP A 198 1.54 -1.33 18.11
CA ASP A 198 0.08 -1.42 18.18
C ASP A 198 -0.50 -2.67 17.48
N MET A 199 0.32 -3.69 17.21
CA MET A 199 -0.08 -5.03 16.74
C MET A 199 -1.19 -5.00 15.65
N GLY A 200 -0.97 -4.21 14.59
CA GLY A 200 -1.93 -4.10 13.46
C GLY A 200 -2.74 -2.80 13.45
N GLY A 201 -2.53 -1.94 14.45
CA GLY A 201 -3.12 -0.61 14.52
C GLY A 201 -2.55 0.41 13.52
N PRO A 202 -2.92 1.69 13.65
CA PRO A 202 -2.51 2.75 12.73
C PRO A 202 -1.00 2.93 12.56
N ILE A 203 -0.20 2.74 13.62
CA ILE A 203 1.25 2.91 13.61
C ILE A 203 1.90 1.77 12.83
N ASN A 204 1.48 0.52 13.07
CA ASN A 204 1.90 -0.62 12.28
C ASN A 204 1.58 -0.42 10.78
N LYS A 205 0.36 0.04 10.45
CA LYS A 205 -0.03 0.30 9.05
C LYS A 205 0.85 1.34 8.36
N VAL A 206 1.33 2.36 9.08
CA VAL A 206 2.23 3.37 8.50
C VAL A 206 3.61 2.76 8.23
N ALA A 207 4.17 2.01 9.19
CA ALA A 207 5.47 1.38 9.03
C ALA A 207 5.50 0.31 7.93
N THR A 208 4.48 -0.54 7.90
CA THR A 208 4.33 -1.59 6.88
C THR A 208 4.04 -1.01 5.51
N LEU A 209 3.19 0.01 5.41
CA LEU A 209 2.98 0.73 4.15
C LEU A 209 4.31 1.30 3.64
N PHE A 210 5.08 2.00 4.48
CA PHE A 210 6.39 2.55 4.10
C PHE A 210 7.36 1.46 3.65
N ALA A 211 7.48 0.36 4.38
CA ALA A 211 8.38 -0.72 3.99
C ALA A 211 7.97 -1.37 2.67
N GLN A 212 6.66 -1.55 2.48
CA GLN A 212 6.09 -2.11 1.26
C GLN A 212 6.26 -1.19 0.05
N THR A 213 6.21 0.14 0.22
CA THR A 213 6.45 1.08 -0.90
C THR A 213 7.84 0.91 -1.50
N GLN A 214 8.78 0.40 -0.71
CA GLN A 214 10.18 0.22 -1.07
C GLN A 214 10.51 -1.22 -1.45
N VAL A 215 9.55 -2.14 -1.53
CA VAL A 215 9.85 -3.56 -1.78
C VAL A 215 10.55 -3.79 -3.12
N ASP A 216 10.19 -3.02 -4.15
CA ASP A 216 10.75 -3.15 -5.50
C ASP A 216 12.18 -2.61 -5.60
N THR A 217 12.56 -1.66 -4.75
CA THR A 217 13.83 -0.92 -4.85
C THR A 217 14.81 -1.23 -3.73
N GLN A 218 14.28 -1.46 -2.52
CA GLN A 218 15.01 -1.75 -1.29
C GLN A 218 14.34 -2.93 -0.54
N PRO A 219 14.35 -4.15 -1.12
CA PRO A 219 13.63 -5.31 -0.59
C PRO A 219 14.06 -5.70 0.83
N TRP A 220 15.29 -5.36 1.24
CA TRP A 220 15.79 -5.59 2.61
C TRP A 220 14.96 -4.87 3.68
N LEU A 221 14.33 -3.74 3.34
CA LEU A 221 13.51 -2.96 4.27
C LEU A 221 12.24 -3.73 4.63
N MET A 222 11.53 -4.21 3.61
CA MET A 222 10.34 -5.06 3.80
C MET A 222 10.71 -6.41 4.40
N GLY A 223 11.86 -7.00 4.04
CA GLY A 223 12.35 -8.23 4.67
C GLY A 223 12.54 -8.07 6.19
N GLY A 224 13.18 -6.98 6.62
CA GLY A 224 13.37 -6.68 8.04
C GLY A 224 12.06 -6.40 8.78
N VAL A 225 11.18 -5.59 8.19
CA VAL A 225 9.85 -5.33 8.76
C VAL A 225 9.01 -6.60 8.82
N GLY A 226 9.09 -7.48 7.83
CA GLY A 226 8.44 -8.79 7.84
C GLY A 226 8.79 -9.62 9.07
N ILE A 227 10.07 -9.66 9.46
CA ILE A 227 10.51 -10.34 10.69
C ILE A 227 9.93 -9.65 11.94
N ALA A 228 9.92 -8.31 11.95
CA ALA A 228 9.37 -7.54 13.07
C ALA A 228 7.86 -7.76 13.24
N ILE A 229 7.10 -7.92 12.15
CA ILE A 229 5.66 -8.25 12.18
C ILE A 229 5.45 -9.59 12.89
N CYS A 230 6.22 -10.63 12.55
CA CYS A 230 6.01 -11.95 13.13
C CYS A 230 6.40 -12.04 14.62
N THR A 231 7.25 -11.13 15.09
CA THR A 231 7.90 -11.25 16.41
C THR A 231 6.91 -11.18 17.59
N PRO A 232 6.00 -10.18 17.69
CA PRO A 232 5.01 -10.12 18.77
C PRO A 232 4.08 -11.36 18.86
N PRO A 233 3.38 -11.80 17.79
CA PRO A 233 2.47 -12.93 17.88
C PRO A 233 3.20 -14.25 18.15
N LEU A 234 4.38 -14.47 17.57
CA LEU A 234 5.19 -15.66 17.87
C LEU A 234 5.74 -15.65 19.29
N GLY A 235 6.16 -14.48 19.79
CA GLY A 235 6.59 -14.31 21.18
C GLY A 235 5.48 -14.61 22.18
N MET A 236 4.27 -14.12 21.91
CA MET A 236 3.07 -14.42 22.72
C MET A 236 2.72 -15.91 22.67
N ALA A 237 2.73 -16.52 21.49
CA ALA A 237 2.52 -17.96 21.33
C ALA A 237 3.53 -18.76 22.15
N LEU A 238 4.82 -18.46 22.03
CA LEU A 238 5.89 -19.12 22.77
C LEU A 238 5.71 -18.96 24.28
N ALA A 239 5.36 -17.76 24.75
CA ALA A 239 5.11 -17.51 26.17
C ALA A 239 3.95 -18.38 26.69
N THR A 240 2.86 -18.50 25.93
CA THR A 240 1.73 -19.37 26.32
C THR A 240 2.09 -20.85 26.33
N PHE A 241 3.00 -21.31 25.46
CA PHE A 241 3.44 -22.70 25.42
C PHE A 241 4.43 -23.06 26.54
N LEU A 242 5.38 -22.17 26.84
CA LEU A 242 6.39 -22.39 27.88
C LEU A 242 5.85 -22.16 29.30
N PHE A 243 5.01 -21.15 29.48
CA PHE A 243 4.52 -20.73 30.79
C PHE A 243 3.00 -20.91 30.95
N LYS A 244 2.45 -22.01 30.43
CA LYS A 244 1.00 -22.32 30.43
C LYS A 244 0.27 -21.96 31.74
N LYS A 245 0.89 -22.24 32.90
CA LYS A 245 0.31 -21.97 34.22
C LYS A 245 0.11 -20.48 34.56
N LYS A 246 0.78 -19.57 33.84
CA LYS A 246 0.64 -18.10 33.99
C LYS A 246 -0.47 -17.51 33.11
N PHE A 247 -1.04 -18.30 32.20
CA PHE A 247 -2.04 -17.85 31.25
C PHE A 247 -3.37 -18.56 31.47
N THR A 248 -4.46 -17.84 31.31
CA THR A 248 -5.81 -18.39 31.29
C THR A 248 -5.99 -19.35 30.11
N LYS A 249 -7.02 -20.21 30.17
CA LYS A 249 -7.35 -21.10 29.05
C LYS A 249 -7.65 -20.32 27.76
N GLN A 250 -8.28 -19.16 27.86
CA GLN A 250 -8.57 -18.30 26.71
C GLN A 250 -7.28 -17.76 26.08
N GLU A 251 -6.34 -17.28 26.89
CA GLU A 251 -5.04 -16.79 26.40
C GLU A 251 -4.19 -17.92 25.79
N GLN A 252 -4.28 -19.14 26.32
CA GLN A 252 -3.59 -20.30 25.72
C GLN A 252 -4.15 -20.66 24.33
N GLU A 253 -5.47 -20.61 24.15
CA GLU A 253 -6.08 -20.82 22.82
C GLU A 253 -5.74 -19.67 21.86
N ALA A 254 -5.76 -18.42 22.34
CA ALA A 254 -5.32 -17.27 21.55
C ALA A 254 -3.83 -17.39 21.15
N GLY A 255 -2.98 -17.94 22.02
CA GLY A 255 -1.58 -18.23 21.73
C GLY A 255 -1.38 -19.22 20.57
N LYS A 256 -2.25 -20.23 20.43
CA LYS A 256 -2.22 -21.12 19.26
C LYS A 256 -2.58 -20.39 17.97
N ALA A 257 -3.60 -19.54 18.02
CA ALA A 257 -3.97 -18.71 16.87
C ALA A 257 -2.83 -17.74 16.50
N ALA A 258 -2.19 -17.12 17.49
CA ALA A 258 -1.05 -16.24 17.30
C ALA A 258 0.15 -16.98 16.70
N ALA A 259 0.37 -18.26 17.03
CA ALA A 259 1.41 -19.08 16.42
C ALA A 259 1.21 -19.21 14.90
N ILE A 260 -0.04 -19.46 14.48
CA ILE A 260 -0.41 -19.59 13.06
C ILE A 260 -0.29 -18.23 12.36
N MET A 261 -0.90 -17.18 12.92
CA MET A 261 -0.88 -15.84 12.31
C MET A 261 0.54 -15.30 12.18
N GLY A 262 1.36 -15.43 13.22
CA GLY A 262 2.76 -15.03 13.18
C GLY A 262 3.60 -15.83 12.18
N SER A 263 3.28 -17.11 11.96
CA SER A 263 4.00 -17.95 10.98
C SER A 263 3.72 -17.54 9.53
N ILE A 264 2.60 -16.86 9.26
CA ILE A 264 2.22 -16.38 7.93
C ILE A 264 2.43 -14.87 7.75
N GLY A 265 3.15 -14.22 8.66
CA GLY A 265 3.48 -12.80 8.54
C GLY A 265 2.35 -11.85 8.91
N ILE A 266 1.48 -12.24 9.84
CA ILE A 266 0.37 -11.42 10.33
C ILE A 266 0.52 -11.19 11.84
N SER A 267 0.46 -9.93 12.26
CA SER A 267 0.43 -9.50 13.66
C SER A 267 -0.94 -9.02 14.11
#